data_AF-A0A167ADV4-F1
#
_entry.id   AF-A0A167ADV4-F1
#
_cell.length_a   1.000
_cell.length_b   1.000
_cell.length_c   1.000
_cell.angle_alpha   90.00
_cell.angle_beta   90.00
_cell.angle_gamma   90.00
#
_symmetry.space_group_name_H-M   'P 1'
#
loop_
_entity.id
_entity.type
_entity.pdbx_description
1 polymer ?
#
loop_
_entity_poly.entity_id
_entity_poly.type
_entity_poly.pdbx_seq_one_letter_code
_entity_poly.pdbx_strand_id
1 'polypeptide(L)'
;MSNNTALVVVLRTVLLLSAFVSGSSRGSFGTWTVGQTVSTTSGNIIGHACHHRLGIFGFPGNPASTPNLGLFDMRVAMEWVRKNDEGFGGDPSRITVFGESAGAGMADFYSFAFASDPIANGFILQSATIPRFPAPNESSTAARWFRLAEAVGCRPSSGSPDNVTECMRNLTTEQMFAGFSAEETAVGAIPAFGPSVDNVMVFEDYTGRRSANAGYLIGNNENEAGAFKALQPNRSEAYWTDFNFRYYTCADAVRLEQLVRQGVPSWRYRYFGDFPNLAISTNPPSGAYHGSELRPLFGTMPRTPPSTPLQVATGKLLRDAWTTFAKSPTSGLLEFSGGWPMYDPSQQSLARIAFSDQSGINLGPDSAYDGICARLPTTPPS
;
A
#
# COMPACT_ATOMS: atom_id res chain seq x y z
N MET A 1 28.17 26.72 10.69
CA MET A 1 27.52 25.46 11.11
C MET A 1 26.03 25.61 10.79
N SER A 2 25.63 25.30 9.55
CA SER A 2 24.26 25.47 9.08
C SER A 2 23.42 24.24 9.42
N ASN A 3 22.21 24.48 9.93
CA ASN A 3 21.19 23.51 10.35
C ASN A 3 21.06 22.30 9.41
N ASN A 4 21.54 21.14 9.87
CA ASN A 4 21.18 19.82 9.36
C ASN A 4 19.92 19.33 10.10
N THR A 5 18.82 20.08 10.01
CA THR A 5 17.55 19.65 10.63
C THR A 5 17.09 18.38 9.92
N ALA A 6 17.02 17.26 10.66
CA ALA A 6 16.52 15.98 10.16
C ALA A 6 15.06 16.14 9.72
N LEU A 7 14.69 15.40 8.68
CA LEU A 7 13.74 15.88 7.70
C LEU A 7 12.85 14.72 7.24
N VAL A 8 11.54 14.85 7.49
CA VAL A 8 10.39 14.07 6.98
C VAL A 8 9.99 12.81 7.71
N VAL A 9 8.70 12.77 8.02
CA VAL A 9 8.03 11.60 8.55
C VAL A 9 7.38 10.78 7.48
N VAL A 10 7.79 9.51 7.46
CA VAL A 10 7.33 8.45 6.59
C VAL A 10 6.39 7.58 7.45
N LEU A 11 5.07 7.84 7.36
CA LEU A 11 4.06 7.11 8.13
C LEU A 11 3.90 5.70 7.56
N ARG A 12 4.37 4.68 8.30
CA ARG A 12 4.33 3.28 7.86
C ARG A 12 2.96 2.66 8.07
N THR A 13 2.24 2.43 6.98
CA THR A 13 1.19 1.41 6.92
C THR A 13 1.66 0.28 6.02
N VAL A 14 2.38 -0.69 6.58
CA VAL A 14 2.69 -1.93 5.85
C VAL A 14 1.60 -2.94 6.19
N LEU A 15 0.74 -3.20 5.21
CA LEU A 15 -0.28 -4.24 5.26
C LEU A 15 0.12 -5.35 4.29
N LEU A 16 0.78 -6.38 4.78
CA LEU A 16 1.17 -7.51 3.95
C LEU A 16 0.34 -8.75 4.26
N LEU A 17 -0.07 -9.40 3.18
CA LEU A 17 -0.60 -10.76 3.04
C LEU A 17 -2.10 -10.97 3.21
N SER A 18 -2.83 -10.13 3.96
CA SER A 18 -4.29 -10.14 3.88
C SER A 18 -4.80 -8.70 3.94
N ALA A 19 -5.08 -8.15 2.76
CA ALA A 19 -5.58 -6.80 2.56
C ALA A 19 -6.54 -6.40 3.69
N PHE A 20 -6.18 -5.39 4.48
CA PHE A 20 -6.98 -4.85 5.59
C PHE A 20 -7.30 -5.80 6.76
N VAL A 21 -6.97 -7.10 6.71
CA VAL A 21 -7.33 -8.11 7.73
C VAL A 21 -6.16 -8.45 8.65
N SER A 22 -4.92 -8.35 8.16
CA SER A 22 -3.71 -8.59 8.97
C SER A 22 -2.60 -7.64 8.56
N GLY A 23 -1.68 -7.42 9.49
CA GLY A 23 -0.56 -6.49 9.34
C GLY A 23 -0.18 -5.88 10.67
N SER A 24 1.08 -5.50 10.81
CA SER A 24 1.57 -4.79 11.98
C SER A 24 2.78 -3.96 11.59
N SER A 25 2.88 -2.77 12.19
CA SER A 25 4.08 -1.95 12.07
C SER A 25 5.30 -2.54 12.78
N ARG A 26 5.13 -3.64 13.51
CA ARG A 26 6.19 -4.47 14.11
C ARG A 26 6.43 -5.80 13.36
N GLY A 27 5.97 -5.90 12.11
CA GLY A 27 6.08 -7.13 11.32
C GLY A 27 7.48 -7.50 10.84
N SER A 28 7.58 -8.66 10.18
CA SER A 28 8.84 -9.31 9.81
C SER A 28 9.72 -8.54 8.83
N PHE A 29 9.21 -7.51 8.16
CA PHE A 29 9.94 -6.66 7.20
C PHE A 29 10.64 -5.47 7.86
N GLY A 30 10.44 -5.25 9.16
CA GLY A 30 11.05 -4.16 9.89
C GLY A 30 10.19 -3.68 11.04
N THR A 31 10.86 -3.28 12.11
CA THR A 31 10.25 -2.70 13.30
C THR A 31 10.51 -1.20 13.29
N TRP A 32 9.67 -0.43 12.60
CA TRP A 32 9.67 1.01 12.78
C TRP A 32 8.90 1.36 14.04
N THR A 33 9.45 2.23 14.87
CA THR A 33 8.75 2.81 16.02
C THR A 33 8.33 4.25 15.72
N VAL A 34 7.51 4.83 16.58
CA VAL A 34 7.23 6.27 16.58
C VAL A 34 8.54 7.01 16.86
N GLY A 35 8.85 8.03 16.05
CA GLY A 35 10.04 8.87 16.23
C GLY A 35 11.38 8.19 15.92
N GLN A 36 11.40 7.10 15.15
CA GLN A 36 12.64 6.41 14.84
C GLN A 36 13.49 7.20 13.84
N THR A 37 14.69 7.61 14.21
CA THR A 37 15.64 8.15 13.22
C THR A 37 16.10 7.05 12.26
N VAL A 38 15.96 7.30 10.96
CA VAL A 38 16.45 6.43 9.89
C VAL A 38 17.52 7.21 9.13
N SER A 39 18.75 6.70 9.17
CA SER A 39 19.90 7.31 8.50
C SER A 39 20.17 6.64 7.16
N THR A 40 20.22 7.45 6.11
CA THR A 40 20.61 7.04 4.75
C THR A 40 21.76 7.92 4.27
N THR A 41 22.33 7.62 3.09
CA THR A 41 23.35 8.51 2.54
C THR A 41 22.75 9.80 1.97
N SER A 42 21.44 9.82 1.73
CA SER A 42 20.66 11.01 1.35
C SER A 42 20.20 11.86 2.53
N GLY A 43 20.59 11.47 3.75
CA GLY A 43 20.30 12.17 5.01
C GLY A 43 19.41 11.39 5.97
N ASN A 44 19.06 12.05 7.07
CA ASN A 44 18.22 11.50 8.12
C ASN A 44 16.75 11.84 7.91
N ILE A 45 15.88 10.87 8.16
CA ILE A 45 14.43 11.02 8.25
C ILE A 45 13.93 10.52 9.61
N ILE A 46 12.71 10.90 10.00
CA ILE A 46 12.08 10.44 11.24
C ILE A 46 10.93 9.49 10.90
N GLY A 47 11.10 8.18 11.05
CA GLY A 47 10.02 7.23 10.84
C GLY A 47 8.97 7.32 11.95
N HIS A 48 7.69 7.29 11.56
CA HIS A 48 6.59 7.05 12.50
C HIS A 48 5.76 5.88 12.03
N ALA A 49 5.60 4.90 12.90
CA ALA A 49 4.74 3.75 12.66
C ALA A 49 3.37 3.97 13.32
N CYS A 50 2.29 3.70 12.59
CA CYS A 50 0.95 3.67 13.18
C CYS A 50 0.34 2.27 13.07
N HIS A 51 -0.54 1.97 14.02
CA HIS A 51 -1.50 0.89 13.87
C HIS A 51 -2.85 1.50 13.51
N HIS A 52 -3.63 0.76 12.74
CA HIS A 52 -5.02 1.05 12.49
C HIS A 52 -5.82 -0.24 12.71
N ARG A 53 -7.13 -0.11 12.91
CA ARG A 53 -8.00 -1.27 13.04
C ARG A 53 -8.10 -2.03 11.71
N LEU A 54 -8.20 -3.35 11.84
CA LEU A 54 -8.19 -4.32 10.75
C LEU A 54 -9.48 -5.15 10.75
N GLY A 55 -9.78 -5.75 9.60
CA GLY A 55 -10.91 -6.65 9.38
C GLY A 55 -12.20 -6.04 9.89
N ILE A 56 -13.00 -6.85 10.58
CA ILE A 56 -14.27 -6.41 11.15
C ILE A 56 -14.13 -5.24 12.14
N PHE A 57 -12.99 -5.08 12.81
CA PHE A 57 -12.80 -3.98 13.76
C PHE A 57 -12.58 -2.63 13.07
N GLY A 58 -11.97 -2.65 11.87
CA GLY A 58 -11.72 -1.44 11.07
C GLY A 58 -12.80 -1.20 10.02
N PHE A 59 -13.47 -2.25 9.57
CA PHE A 59 -14.38 -2.25 8.43
C PHE A 59 -15.58 -3.17 8.70
N PRO A 60 -16.38 -2.92 9.75
CA PRO A 60 -17.40 -3.87 10.20
C PRO A 60 -18.54 -4.09 9.20
N GLY A 61 -18.82 -3.12 8.31
CA GLY A 61 -20.05 -3.12 7.52
C GLY A 61 -21.30 -2.91 8.37
N ASN A 62 -21.15 -2.45 9.62
CA ASN A 62 -22.26 -2.22 10.53
C ASN A 62 -23.03 -0.93 10.15
N PRO A 63 -24.31 -1.01 9.77
CA PRO A 63 -25.09 0.17 9.36
C PRO A 63 -25.44 1.11 10.53
N ALA A 64 -25.22 0.71 11.78
CA ALA A 64 -25.38 1.58 12.96
C ALA A 64 -24.10 2.35 13.36
N SER A 65 -23.03 2.26 12.56
CA SER A 65 -21.76 2.93 12.87
C SER A 65 -21.11 3.52 11.63
N THR A 66 -20.21 4.48 11.83
CA THR A 66 -19.38 5.01 10.75
C THR A 66 -18.59 3.87 10.07
N PRO A 67 -18.68 3.71 8.74
CA PRO A 67 -17.86 2.74 8.01
C PRO A 67 -16.39 3.18 8.01
N ASN A 68 -15.50 2.31 7.50
CA ASN A 68 -14.11 2.67 7.22
C ASN A 68 -13.30 3.22 8.42
N LEU A 69 -13.61 2.76 9.63
CA LEU A 69 -12.93 3.17 10.87
C LEU A 69 -11.40 3.04 10.77
N GLY A 70 -10.90 2.02 10.08
CA GLY A 70 -9.46 1.85 9.83
C GLY A 70 -8.84 2.97 8.98
N LEU A 71 -9.61 3.58 8.06
CA LEU A 71 -9.15 4.76 7.30
C LEU A 71 -9.19 6.03 8.17
N PHE A 72 -10.17 6.16 9.07
CA PHE A 72 -10.18 7.27 10.03
C PHE A 72 -9.03 7.20 11.04
N ASP A 73 -8.61 5.99 11.43
CA ASP A 73 -7.43 5.80 12.29
C ASP A 73 -6.17 6.41 11.64
N MET A 74 -6.03 6.32 10.30
CA MET A 74 -4.96 6.99 9.57
C MET A 74 -5.02 8.50 9.71
N ARG A 75 -6.21 9.11 9.64
CA ARG A 75 -6.37 10.56 9.83
C ARG A 75 -5.96 11.00 11.23
N VAL A 76 -6.41 10.28 12.25
CA VAL A 76 -6.03 10.57 13.64
C VAL A 76 -4.51 10.44 13.83
N ALA A 77 -3.89 9.43 13.23
CA ALA A 77 -2.44 9.27 13.26
C ALA A 77 -1.72 10.45 12.59
N MET A 78 -2.19 10.90 11.43
CA MET A 78 -1.62 12.06 10.71
C MET A 78 -1.76 13.37 11.50
N GLU A 79 -2.90 13.58 12.15
CA GLU A 79 -3.10 14.74 13.03
C GLU A 79 -2.19 14.70 14.26
N TRP A 80 -1.97 13.52 14.83
CA TRP A 80 -1.01 13.32 15.92
C TRP A 80 0.41 13.60 15.45
N VAL A 81 0.84 13.08 14.29
CA VAL A 81 2.17 13.36 13.74
C VAL A 81 2.33 14.87 13.52
N ARG A 82 1.41 15.53 12.81
CA ARG A 82 1.44 16.98 12.58
C ARG A 82 1.62 17.78 13.88
N LYS A 83 1.01 17.33 14.98
CA LYS A 83 1.08 17.99 16.29
C LYS A 83 2.37 17.73 17.06
N ASN A 84 2.99 16.56 16.91
CA ASN A 84 4.06 16.09 17.81
C ASN A 84 5.42 15.92 17.13
N ASP A 85 5.49 15.96 15.80
CA ASP A 85 6.69 15.56 15.06
C ASP A 85 7.93 16.42 15.38
N GLU A 86 7.76 17.71 15.62
CA GLU A 86 8.86 18.60 16.05
C GLU A 86 9.56 18.09 17.32
N GLY A 87 8.82 17.46 18.23
CA GLY A 87 9.37 16.87 19.47
C GLY A 87 10.29 15.68 19.22
N PHE A 88 10.20 15.05 18.05
CA PHE A 88 11.08 13.96 17.60
C PHE A 88 12.20 14.45 16.68
N GLY A 89 12.30 15.77 16.46
CA GLY A 89 13.26 16.37 15.55
C GLY A 89 12.86 16.27 14.07
N GLY A 90 11.57 16.04 13.79
CA GLY A 90 11.01 16.06 12.45
C GLY A 90 10.54 17.45 12.01
N ASP A 91 9.78 17.48 10.91
CA ASP A 91 9.24 18.71 10.31
C ASP A 91 7.80 18.48 9.85
N PRO A 92 6.80 19.06 10.54
CA PRO A 92 5.38 18.83 10.23
C PRO A 92 4.95 19.45 8.89
N SER A 93 5.77 20.29 8.25
CA SER A 93 5.51 20.84 6.91
C SER A 93 5.96 19.93 5.77
N ARG A 94 6.65 18.83 6.10
CA ARG A 94 7.19 17.87 5.13
C ARG A 94 6.87 16.46 5.61
N ILE A 95 5.60 16.07 5.53
CA ILE A 95 5.14 14.73 5.90
C ILE A 95 4.92 13.91 4.63
N THR A 96 5.40 12.68 4.59
CA THR A 96 5.16 11.73 3.49
C THR A 96 4.45 10.50 4.02
N VAL A 97 3.35 10.10 3.39
CA VAL A 97 2.69 8.82 3.73
C VAL A 97 3.25 7.76 2.80
N PHE A 98 3.62 6.61 3.35
CA PHE A 98 3.98 5.46 2.52
C PHE A 98 3.27 4.20 2.98
N GLY A 99 2.92 3.39 2.01
CA GLY A 99 2.33 2.09 2.28
C GLY A 99 2.69 1.11 1.20
N GLU A 100 2.49 -0.16 1.53
CA GLU A 100 2.59 -1.26 0.59
C GLU A 100 1.27 -2.05 0.60
N SER A 101 0.88 -2.54 -0.58
CA SER A 101 -0.34 -3.31 -0.81
C SER A 101 -1.58 -2.58 -0.27
N ALA A 102 -2.38 -3.18 0.59
CA ALA A 102 -3.54 -2.50 1.18
C ALA A 102 -3.16 -1.19 1.90
N GLY A 103 -1.94 -1.05 2.42
CA GLY A 103 -1.47 0.18 3.03
C GLY A 103 -1.24 1.30 2.02
N ALA A 104 -0.75 0.95 0.82
CA ALA A 104 -0.70 1.88 -0.32
C ALA A 104 -2.12 2.27 -0.76
N GLY A 105 -3.05 1.30 -0.80
CA GLY A 105 -4.47 1.57 -1.03
C GLY A 105 -5.08 2.55 -0.02
N MET A 106 -4.80 2.39 1.28
CA MET A 106 -5.23 3.31 2.33
C MET A 106 -4.64 4.71 2.15
N ALA A 107 -3.36 4.81 1.80
CA ALA A 107 -2.71 6.08 1.54
C ALA A 107 -3.32 6.79 0.32
N ASP A 108 -3.68 6.04 -0.72
CA ASP A 108 -4.36 6.60 -1.90
C ASP A 108 -5.79 7.03 -1.57
N PHE A 109 -6.58 6.22 -0.84
CA PHE A 109 -7.91 6.62 -0.31
C PHE A 109 -7.83 7.92 0.49
N TYR A 110 -6.88 7.99 1.41
CA TYR A 110 -6.61 9.18 2.22
C TYR A 110 -6.30 10.40 1.34
N SER A 111 -5.53 10.21 0.26
CA SER A 111 -5.17 11.30 -0.65
C SER A 111 -6.38 11.92 -1.34
N PHE A 112 -7.44 11.16 -1.61
CA PHE A 112 -8.70 11.69 -2.14
C PHE A 112 -9.61 12.25 -1.04
N ALA A 113 -9.78 11.52 0.07
CA ALA A 113 -10.68 11.91 1.15
C ALA A 113 -10.30 13.25 1.79
N PHE A 114 -9.00 13.53 1.89
CA PHE A 114 -8.47 14.73 2.51
C PHE A 114 -7.74 15.65 1.53
N ALA A 115 -8.13 15.65 0.25
CA ALA A 115 -7.44 16.43 -0.78
C ALA A 115 -7.28 17.93 -0.44
N SER A 116 -8.20 18.51 0.35
CA SER A 116 -8.17 19.91 0.78
C SER A 116 -7.31 20.20 2.02
N ASP A 117 -7.07 19.21 2.90
CA ASP A 117 -6.16 19.29 4.04
C ASP A 117 -5.43 17.94 4.21
N PRO A 118 -4.51 17.61 3.29
CA PRO A 118 -3.93 16.28 3.26
C PRO A 118 -3.00 16.04 4.44
N ILE A 119 -2.46 17.06 5.12
CA ILE A 119 -1.33 16.96 6.06
C ILE A 119 -0.04 16.44 5.38
N ALA A 120 -0.13 15.40 4.56
CA ALA A 120 0.92 14.88 3.72
C ALA A 120 1.24 15.80 2.55
N ASN A 121 2.53 15.90 2.23
CA ASN A 121 3.11 16.56 1.08
C ASN A 121 3.56 15.55 0.00
N GLY A 122 3.63 14.27 0.36
CA GLY A 122 4.06 13.18 -0.52
C GLY A 122 3.37 11.86 -0.22
N PHE A 123 3.19 11.04 -1.24
CA PHE A 123 2.64 9.70 -1.17
C PHE A 123 3.55 8.71 -1.87
N ILE A 124 3.95 7.64 -1.19
CA ILE A 124 4.64 6.50 -1.80
C ILE A 124 3.70 5.30 -1.76
N LEU A 125 3.27 4.84 -2.93
CA LEU A 125 2.25 3.82 -3.11
C LEU A 125 2.89 2.58 -3.74
N GLN A 126 3.22 1.59 -2.91
CA GLN A 126 3.92 0.38 -3.33
C GLN A 126 2.92 -0.75 -3.59
N SER A 127 2.88 -1.25 -4.82
CA SER A 127 2.13 -2.43 -5.26
C SER A 127 0.61 -2.36 -5.07
N ALA A 128 0.03 -1.16 -4.99
CA ALA A 128 -1.41 -0.95 -5.03
C ALA A 128 -1.80 0.52 -5.06
N THR A 129 -2.88 0.79 -5.77
CA THR A 129 -3.60 2.07 -5.87
C THR A 129 -5.11 1.80 -5.90
N ILE A 130 -5.95 2.83 -5.80
CA ILE A 130 -7.42 2.64 -5.73
C ILE A 130 -8.02 1.78 -6.85
N PRO A 131 -7.60 1.87 -8.13
CA PRO A 131 -8.18 1.04 -9.19
C PRO A 131 -8.10 -0.48 -8.93
N ARG A 132 -7.20 -0.93 -8.04
CA ARG A 132 -7.11 -2.32 -7.57
C ARG A 132 -8.28 -2.73 -6.65
N PHE A 133 -8.88 -1.79 -5.92
CA PHE A 133 -9.83 -2.03 -4.84
C PHE A 133 -11.24 -1.58 -5.23
N PRO A 134 -12.00 -2.37 -6.02
CA PRO A 134 -13.41 -2.10 -6.19
C PRO A 134 -14.11 -2.29 -4.84
N ALA A 135 -14.53 -1.18 -4.23
CA ALA A 135 -15.13 -1.19 -2.91
C ALA A 135 -16.61 -1.61 -3.01
N PRO A 136 -17.07 -2.56 -2.17
CA PRO A 136 -18.48 -2.90 -2.09
C PRO A 136 -19.32 -1.70 -1.62
N ASN A 137 -20.58 -1.67 -2.04
CA ASN A 137 -21.56 -0.72 -1.53
C ASN A 137 -22.01 -1.09 -0.10
N GLU A 138 -22.67 -0.14 0.56
CA GLU A 138 -23.18 -0.27 1.94
C GLU A 138 -24.08 -1.50 2.13
N SER A 139 -24.99 -1.76 1.18
CA SER A 139 -25.91 -2.90 1.29
C SER A 139 -25.19 -4.25 1.32
N SER A 140 -24.10 -4.37 0.55
CA SER A 140 -23.31 -5.59 0.45
C SER A 140 -22.50 -5.83 1.72
N THR A 141 -21.95 -4.78 2.33
CA THR A 141 -21.20 -4.89 3.59
C THR A 141 -22.13 -5.09 4.79
N ALA A 142 -23.29 -4.44 4.81
CA ALA A 142 -24.34 -4.68 5.80
C ALA A 142 -24.84 -6.14 5.78
N ALA A 143 -25.01 -6.73 4.59
CA ALA A 143 -25.38 -8.14 4.48
C ALA A 143 -24.34 -9.09 5.11
N ARG A 144 -23.04 -8.80 4.93
CA ARG A 144 -21.95 -9.56 5.57
C ARG A 144 -21.95 -9.40 7.09
N TRP A 145 -22.06 -8.16 7.58
CA TRP A 145 -22.19 -7.86 9.00
C TRP A 145 -23.33 -8.65 9.66
N PHE A 146 -24.52 -8.62 9.06
CA PHE A 146 -25.67 -9.32 9.62
C PHE A 146 -25.58 -10.84 9.51
N ARG A 147 -24.96 -11.38 8.45
CA ARG A 147 -24.70 -12.82 8.33
C ARG A 147 -23.79 -13.30 9.46
N LEU A 148 -22.71 -12.56 9.72
CA LEU A 148 -21.81 -12.88 10.81
C LEU A 148 -22.52 -12.76 12.17
N ALA A 149 -23.29 -11.68 12.37
CA ALA A 149 -24.04 -11.47 13.60
C ALA A 149 -25.06 -12.59 13.87
N GLU A 150 -25.68 -13.13 12.83
CA GLU A 150 -26.55 -14.30 12.93
C GLU A 150 -25.77 -15.56 13.32
N ALA A 151 -24.61 -15.81 12.71
CA ALA A 151 -23.77 -16.97 13.00
C ALA A 151 -23.28 -17.04 14.46
N VAL A 152 -23.12 -15.88 15.11
CA VAL A 152 -22.72 -15.77 16.52
C VAL A 152 -23.89 -15.55 17.49
N GLY A 153 -25.13 -15.64 17.01
CA GLY A 153 -26.34 -15.53 17.84
C GLY A 153 -26.72 -14.09 18.26
N CYS A 154 -26.15 -13.07 17.62
CA CYS A 154 -26.41 -11.66 17.90
C CYS A 154 -27.51 -11.01 17.05
N ARG A 155 -28.14 -11.76 16.13
CA ARG A 155 -29.23 -11.24 15.30
C ARG A 155 -30.57 -11.96 15.60
N PRO A 156 -31.43 -11.40 16.47
CA PRO A 156 -32.81 -11.87 16.58
C PRO A 156 -33.62 -11.47 15.34
N SER A 157 -34.68 -12.22 15.02
CA SER A 157 -35.51 -12.04 13.82
C SER A 157 -36.14 -10.64 13.67
N SER A 158 -36.20 -9.86 14.76
CA SER A 158 -36.77 -8.51 14.84
C SER A 158 -35.79 -7.46 15.40
N GLY A 159 -34.48 -7.74 15.41
CA GLY A 159 -33.47 -6.83 15.98
C GLY A 159 -33.17 -5.62 15.11
N SER A 160 -33.19 -4.41 15.69
CA SER A 160 -32.65 -3.21 15.04
C SER A 160 -31.12 -3.33 14.86
N PRO A 161 -30.52 -2.60 13.89
CA PRO A 161 -29.08 -2.50 13.75
C PRO A 161 -28.33 -2.15 15.05
N ASP A 162 -28.94 -1.31 15.90
CA ASP A 162 -28.37 -0.91 17.19
C ASP A 162 -28.30 -2.09 18.18
N ASN A 163 -29.36 -2.88 18.31
CA ASN A 163 -29.39 -4.04 19.20
C ASN A 163 -28.38 -5.11 18.74
N VAL A 164 -28.25 -5.31 17.42
CA VAL A 164 -27.24 -6.21 16.85
C VAL A 164 -25.84 -5.70 17.20
N THR A 165 -25.61 -4.39 17.07
CA THR A 165 -24.32 -3.76 17.41
C THR A 165 -23.97 -3.93 18.88
N GLU A 166 -24.92 -3.71 19.78
CA GLU A 166 -24.73 -3.88 21.22
C GLU A 166 -24.34 -5.31 21.57
N CYS A 167 -25.05 -6.31 21.00
CA CYS A 167 -24.69 -7.71 21.19
C CYS A 167 -23.28 -8.02 20.68
N MET A 168 -22.95 -7.60 19.45
CA MET A 168 -21.64 -7.85 18.83
C MET A 168 -20.50 -7.24 19.64
N ARG A 169 -20.71 -6.11 20.32
CA ARG A 169 -19.71 -5.47 21.20
C ARG A 169 -19.46 -6.22 22.52
N ASN A 170 -20.40 -7.08 22.94
CA ASN A 170 -20.26 -7.89 24.15
C ASN A 170 -19.55 -9.24 23.91
N LEU A 171 -19.26 -9.57 22.65
CA LEU A 171 -18.53 -10.79 22.29
C LEU A 171 -17.02 -10.63 22.52
N THR A 172 -16.35 -11.73 22.84
CA THR A 172 -14.89 -11.81 22.72
C THR A 172 -14.47 -11.93 21.25
N THR A 173 -13.20 -11.64 20.95
CA THR A 173 -12.63 -11.81 19.61
C THR A 173 -12.78 -13.24 19.10
N GLU A 174 -12.59 -14.23 19.98
CA GLU A 174 -12.72 -15.66 19.65
C GLU A 174 -14.16 -16.01 19.27
N GLN A 175 -15.15 -15.50 20.01
CA GLN A 175 -16.56 -15.70 19.70
C GLN A 175 -16.94 -15.06 18.35
N MET A 176 -16.41 -13.86 18.08
CA MET A 176 -16.64 -13.17 16.82
C MET A 176 -16.03 -13.94 15.64
N PHE A 177 -14.80 -14.41 15.77
CA PHE A 177 -14.13 -15.17 14.70
C PHE A 177 -14.73 -16.55 14.47
N ALA A 178 -15.36 -17.16 15.49
CA ALA A 178 -16.08 -18.42 15.32
C ALA A 178 -17.26 -18.31 14.33
N GLY A 179 -17.78 -17.11 14.08
CA GLY A 179 -18.84 -16.88 13.08
C GLY A 179 -18.36 -16.69 11.64
N PHE A 180 -17.04 -16.59 11.40
CA PHE A 180 -16.51 -16.35 10.05
C PHE A 180 -16.67 -17.59 9.18
N SER A 181 -17.13 -17.38 7.94
CA SER A 181 -17.21 -18.42 6.91
C SER A 181 -15.87 -18.66 6.20
N ALA A 182 -15.79 -19.78 5.47
CA ALA A 182 -14.63 -20.10 4.63
C ALA A 182 -14.38 -19.05 3.53
N GLU A 183 -15.44 -18.41 3.03
CA GLU A 183 -15.34 -17.32 2.04
C GLU A 183 -14.67 -16.08 2.66
N GLU A 184 -15.02 -15.75 3.90
CA GLU A 184 -14.51 -14.56 4.59
C GLU A 184 -13.04 -14.69 5.02
N THR A 185 -12.50 -15.91 5.00
CA THR A 185 -11.11 -16.23 5.36
C THR A 185 -10.24 -16.61 4.16
N ALA A 186 -10.78 -16.53 2.94
CA ALA A 186 -10.07 -16.94 1.72
C ALA A 186 -8.91 -15.99 1.34
N VAL A 187 -7.73 -16.58 1.08
CA VAL A 187 -6.53 -15.85 0.66
C VAL A 187 -6.64 -15.39 -0.80
N GLY A 188 -6.33 -14.11 -1.06
CA GLY A 188 -6.28 -13.54 -2.41
C GLY A 188 -7.61 -12.97 -2.95
N ALA A 189 -8.70 -13.08 -2.18
CA ALA A 189 -9.96 -12.38 -2.45
C ALA A 189 -9.94 -10.95 -1.90
N ILE A 190 -10.83 -10.09 -2.39
CA ILE A 190 -11.17 -8.84 -1.69
C ILE A 190 -11.62 -9.22 -0.29
N PRO A 191 -11.02 -8.68 0.78
CA PRO A 191 -11.34 -9.06 2.14
C PRO A 191 -12.82 -8.84 2.42
N ALA A 192 -13.46 -9.79 3.10
CA ALA A 192 -14.87 -9.70 3.46
C ALA A 192 -15.18 -8.43 4.26
N PHE A 193 -14.26 -8.05 5.14
CA PHE A 193 -14.27 -6.83 5.93
C PHE A 193 -13.11 -5.93 5.48
N GLY A 194 -13.40 -5.02 4.56
CA GLY A 194 -12.46 -4.04 4.01
C GLY A 194 -13.18 -2.74 3.63
N PRO A 195 -12.47 -1.78 3.01
CA PRO A 195 -13.05 -0.48 2.67
C PRO A 195 -14.34 -0.61 1.85
N SER A 196 -15.34 0.21 2.18
CA SER A 196 -16.65 0.22 1.52
C SER A 196 -17.04 1.63 1.11
N VAL A 197 -17.79 1.78 0.01
CA VAL A 197 -18.25 3.09 -0.46
C VAL A 197 -19.08 3.78 0.63
N ASP A 198 -18.65 4.97 1.04
CA ASP A 198 -19.35 5.85 1.99
C ASP A 198 -19.44 7.30 1.49
N ASN A 199 -18.83 7.59 0.33
CA ASN A 199 -18.69 8.92 -0.26
C ASN A 199 -18.07 9.97 0.68
N VAL A 200 -17.30 9.52 1.68
CA VAL A 200 -16.53 10.36 2.61
C VAL A 200 -15.05 9.97 2.55
N MET A 201 -14.75 8.72 2.86
CA MET A 201 -13.39 8.14 2.81
C MET A 201 -13.16 7.34 1.53
N VAL A 202 -14.20 6.65 1.06
CA VAL A 202 -14.19 5.78 -0.11
C VAL A 202 -15.32 6.19 -1.03
N PHE A 203 -14.97 6.45 -2.27
CA PHE A 203 -15.86 7.05 -3.24
C PHE A 203 -16.31 6.04 -4.28
N GLU A 204 -17.52 6.22 -4.80
CA GLU A 204 -18.03 5.36 -5.87
C GLU A 204 -17.29 5.58 -7.20
N ASP A 205 -16.93 6.84 -7.50
CA ASP A 205 -16.22 7.23 -8.72
C ASP A 205 -15.06 8.18 -8.42
N TYR A 206 -13.90 7.85 -9.01
CA TYR A 206 -12.64 8.58 -8.92
C TYR A 206 -12.27 9.31 -10.21
N THR A 207 -12.93 9.03 -11.34
CA THR A 207 -12.53 9.46 -12.70
C THR A 207 -12.36 10.98 -12.81
N GLY A 208 -13.23 11.76 -12.17
CA GLY A 208 -13.16 13.23 -12.13
C GLY A 208 -12.63 13.82 -10.82
N ARG A 209 -12.34 12.99 -9.81
CA ARG A 209 -11.91 13.47 -8.50
C ARG A 209 -10.44 13.90 -8.53
N ARG A 210 -10.15 14.97 -7.79
CA ARG A 210 -8.77 15.40 -7.52
C ARG A 210 -8.33 14.82 -6.19
N SER A 211 -7.17 14.18 -6.18
CA SER A 211 -6.47 13.85 -4.95
C SER A 211 -5.69 15.06 -4.43
N ALA A 212 -5.07 14.90 -3.27
CA ALA A 212 -4.15 15.85 -2.69
C ALA A 212 -3.11 16.35 -3.72
N ASN A 213 -2.88 17.66 -3.74
CA ASN A 213 -1.83 18.26 -4.56
C ASN A 213 -0.46 18.06 -3.88
N ALA A 214 0.10 16.87 -4.08
CA ALA A 214 1.30 16.36 -3.42
C ALA A 214 2.21 15.65 -4.45
N GLY A 215 3.41 15.24 -4.05
CA GLY A 215 4.22 14.33 -4.86
C GLY A 215 3.77 12.88 -4.76
N TYR A 216 3.88 12.09 -5.82
CA TYR A 216 3.51 10.67 -5.83
C TYR A 216 4.62 9.76 -6.38
N LEU A 217 5.09 8.79 -5.60
CA LEU A 217 5.97 7.71 -6.06
C LEU A 217 5.17 6.41 -6.08
N ILE A 218 4.86 5.89 -7.28
CA ILE A 218 4.01 4.71 -7.47
C ILE A 218 4.83 3.62 -8.16
N GLY A 219 4.75 2.39 -7.68
CA GLY A 219 5.50 1.30 -8.29
C GLY A 219 5.08 -0.07 -7.83
N ASN A 220 5.46 -1.09 -8.60
CA ASN A 220 5.18 -2.48 -8.28
C ASN A 220 6.37 -3.38 -8.64
N ASN A 221 6.34 -4.60 -8.14
CA ASN A 221 7.35 -5.61 -8.44
C ASN A 221 7.04 -6.30 -9.77
N GLU A 222 8.04 -6.86 -10.43
CA GLU A 222 7.88 -7.51 -11.74
C GLU A 222 6.88 -8.68 -11.67
N ASN A 223 6.97 -9.50 -10.63
CA ASN A 223 6.20 -10.72 -10.47
C ASN A 223 5.37 -10.71 -9.18
N GLU A 224 4.49 -9.71 -9.00
CA GLU A 224 3.55 -9.60 -7.89
C GLU A 224 2.83 -10.92 -7.56
N ALA A 225 2.45 -11.68 -8.58
CA ALA A 225 1.81 -12.99 -8.43
C ALA A 225 2.68 -14.06 -7.74
N GLY A 226 4.00 -13.91 -7.71
CA GLY A 226 4.95 -14.95 -7.33
C GLY A 226 4.72 -15.58 -5.95
N ALA A 227 4.39 -14.78 -4.94
CA ALA A 227 4.08 -15.27 -3.59
C ALA A 227 2.72 -15.98 -3.52
N PHE A 228 1.70 -15.43 -4.19
CA PHE A 228 0.35 -15.99 -4.20
C PHE A 228 0.28 -17.31 -4.96
N LYS A 229 1.03 -17.42 -6.06
CA LYS A 229 1.19 -18.64 -6.83
C LYS A 229 1.71 -19.80 -6.00
N ALA A 230 2.67 -19.54 -5.11
CA ALA A 230 3.20 -20.54 -4.19
C ALA A 230 2.15 -21.05 -3.18
N LEU A 231 1.17 -20.21 -2.82
CA LEU A 231 0.06 -20.55 -1.93
C LEU A 231 -1.12 -21.23 -2.65
N GLN A 232 -1.25 -21.04 -3.97
CA GLN A 232 -2.35 -21.55 -4.79
C GLN A 232 -1.84 -22.21 -6.09
N PRO A 233 -1.09 -23.32 -6.00
CA PRO A 233 -0.40 -23.92 -7.14
C PRO A 233 -1.33 -24.50 -8.21
N ASN A 234 -2.62 -24.69 -7.91
CA ASN A 234 -3.60 -25.29 -8.83
C ASN A 234 -4.17 -24.30 -9.87
N ARG A 235 -3.84 -23.01 -9.78
CA ARG A 235 -4.27 -21.99 -10.76
C ARG A 235 -3.34 -21.97 -11.97
N SER A 236 -3.88 -21.68 -13.16
CA SER A 236 -3.10 -21.66 -14.41
C SER A 236 -2.14 -20.46 -14.49
N GLU A 237 -1.11 -20.56 -15.34
CA GLU A 237 -0.22 -19.41 -15.64
C GLU A 237 -0.98 -18.21 -16.22
N ALA A 238 -2.00 -18.48 -17.04
CA ALA A 238 -2.84 -17.43 -17.60
C ALA A 238 -3.58 -16.65 -16.49
N TYR A 239 -4.09 -17.34 -15.47
CA TYR A 239 -4.69 -16.71 -14.30
C TYR A 239 -3.68 -15.82 -13.56
N TRP A 240 -2.46 -16.30 -13.31
CA TRP A 240 -1.45 -15.52 -12.60
C TRP A 240 -0.93 -14.34 -13.40
N THR A 241 -0.83 -14.50 -14.72
CA THR A 241 -0.48 -13.40 -15.63
C THR A 241 -1.54 -12.31 -15.58
N ASP A 242 -2.81 -12.68 -15.69
CA ASP A 242 -3.95 -11.76 -15.58
C ASP A 242 -4.00 -11.07 -14.20
N PHE A 243 -3.79 -11.84 -13.12
CA PHE A 243 -3.71 -11.32 -11.76
C PHE A 243 -2.59 -10.29 -11.58
N ASN A 244 -1.40 -10.57 -12.09
CA ASN A 244 -0.24 -9.69 -12.02
C ASN A 244 -0.49 -8.35 -12.73
N PHE A 245 -1.13 -8.40 -13.91
CA PHE A 245 -1.43 -7.20 -14.67
C PHE A 245 -2.60 -6.42 -14.07
N ARG A 246 -3.76 -7.04 -13.87
CA ARG A 246 -4.98 -6.33 -13.46
C ARG A 246 -4.86 -5.69 -12.09
N TYR A 247 -4.40 -6.44 -11.09
CA TYR A 247 -4.46 -5.98 -9.71
C TYR A 247 -3.28 -5.08 -9.33
N TYR A 248 -2.19 -5.10 -10.10
CA TYR A 248 -0.97 -4.37 -9.74
C TYR A 248 -0.55 -3.42 -10.86
N THR A 249 0.01 -3.96 -11.94
CA THR A 249 0.63 -3.15 -13.00
C THR A 249 -0.36 -2.13 -13.56
N CYS A 250 -1.57 -2.57 -13.92
CA CYS A 250 -2.55 -1.73 -14.58
C CYS A 250 -3.32 -0.82 -13.63
N ALA A 251 -3.50 -1.23 -12.38
CA ALA A 251 -4.07 -0.34 -11.37
C ALA A 251 -3.17 0.88 -11.18
N ASP A 252 -1.86 0.65 -11.03
CA ASP A 252 -0.87 1.70 -10.83
C ASP A 252 -0.71 2.59 -12.07
N ALA A 253 -0.70 1.99 -13.27
CA ALA A 253 -0.66 2.72 -14.53
C ALA A 253 -1.86 3.67 -14.71
N VAL A 254 -3.08 3.18 -14.46
CA VAL A 254 -4.31 3.99 -14.52
C VAL A 254 -4.24 5.17 -13.55
N ARG A 255 -3.75 4.92 -12.32
CA ARG A 255 -3.60 5.99 -11.31
C ARG A 255 -2.56 7.02 -11.73
N LEU A 256 -1.42 6.60 -12.28
CA LEU A 256 -0.37 7.49 -12.78
C LEU A 256 -0.85 8.34 -13.96
N GLU A 257 -1.56 7.76 -14.93
CA GLU A 257 -2.15 8.52 -16.02
C GLU A 257 -3.07 9.63 -15.51
N GLN A 258 -3.88 9.35 -14.49
CA GLN A 258 -4.73 10.36 -13.87
C GLN A 258 -3.91 11.51 -13.27
N LEU A 259 -2.84 11.20 -12.54
CA LEU A 259 -1.95 12.21 -11.94
C LEU A 259 -1.26 13.07 -13.00
N VAL A 260 -0.74 12.44 -14.07
CA VAL A 260 -0.12 13.13 -15.21
C VAL A 260 -1.11 14.09 -15.89
N ARG A 261 -2.34 13.63 -16.17
CA ARG A 261 -3.40 14.47 -16.77
C ARG A 261 -3.78 15.65 -15.87
N GLN A 262 -3.62 15.51 -14.56
CA GLN A 262 -3.89 16.55 -13.58
C GLN A 262 -2.68 17.46 -13.31
N GLY A 263 -1.52 17.20 -13.94
CA GLY A 263 -0.30 17.97 -13.73
C GLY A 263 0.33 17.77 -12.35
N VAL A 264 0.04 16.64 -11.70
CA VAL A 264 0.56 16.32 -10.37
C VAL A 264 1.93 15.62 -10.50
N PRO A 265 2.98 16.10 -9.80
CA PRO A 265 4.30 15.48 -9.84
C PRO A 265 4.25 14.01 -9.43
N SER A 266 4.68 13.13 -10.34
CA SER A 266 4.61 11.69 -10.13
C SER A 266 5.83 10.96 -10.70
N TRP A 267 6.19 9.84 -10.09
CA TRP A 267 7.31 8.97 -10.45
C TRP A 267 6.84 7.52 -10.46
N ARG A 268 7.39 6.75 -11.40
CA ARG A 268 7.05 5.34 -11.62
C ARG A 268 8.28 4.47 -11.44
N TYR A 269 8.18 3.41 -10.63
CA TYR A 269 9.19 2.34 -10.59
C TYR A 269 8.63 0.96 -10.92
N ARG A 270 9.52 0.08 -11.38
CA ARG A 270 9.31 -1.35 -11.43
C ARG A 270 10.51 -2.08 -10.85
N TYR A 271 10.26 -2.95 -9.88
CA TYR A 271 11.31 -3.64 -9.13
C TYR A 271 11.53 -5.06 -9.62
N PHE A 272 12.77 -5.39 -9.98
CA PHE A 272 13.18 -6.66 -10.58
C PHE A 272 14.05 -7.52 -9.66
N GLY A 273 14.28 -7.09 -8.42
CA GLY A 273 15.23 -7.75 -7.53
C GLY A 273 14.77 -9.15 -7.11
N ASP A 274 15.31 -10.16 -7.77
CA ASP A 274 15.17 -11.57 -7.42
C ASP A 274 16.47 -12.06 -6.77
N PHE A 275 16.43 -12.28 -5.46
CA PHE A 275 17.63 -12.57 -4.68
C PHE A 275 17.49 -13.91 -3.94
N PRO A 276 18.56 -14.72 -3.86
CA PRO A 276 18.49 -16.08 -3.31
C PRO A 276 17.92 -16.17 -1.89
N ASN A 277 18.19 -15.18 -1.05
CA ASN A 277 17.73 -15.14 0.35
C ASN A 277 16.31 -14.58 0.52
N LEU A 278 15.68 -14.14 -0.57
CA LEU A 278 14.30 -13.68 -0.58
C LEU A 278 13.36 -14.68 -1.25
N ALA A 279 13.87 -15.61 -2.07
CA ALA A 279 13.05 -16.56 -2.81
C ALA A 279 12.10 -17.35 -1.89
N ILE A 280 10.80 -17.26 -2.15
CA ILE A 280 9.75 -18.03 -1.45
C ILE A 280 9.63 -19.43 -2.06
N SER A 281 9.77 -19.50 -3.39
CA SER A 281 9.79 -20.76 -4.14
C SER A 281 10.80 -20.63 -5.27
N THR A 282 11.47 -21.73 -5.59
CA THR A 282 12.32 -21.87 -6.78
C THR A 282 11.61 -22.64 -7.90
N ASN A 283 10.46 -23.26 -7.62
CA ASN A 283 9.66 -23.98 -8.61
C ASN A 283 8.15 -23.89 -8.29
N PRO A 284 7.39 -23.08 -9.04
CA PRO A 284 7.87 -22.03 -9.95
C PRO A 284 8.63 -20.94 -9.17
N PRO A 285 9.60 -20.25 -9.79
CA PRO A 285 10.35 -19.20 -9.13
C PRO A 285 9.42 -18.07 -8.67
N SER A 286 9.57 -17.62 -7.43
CA SER A 286 8.79 -16.49 -6.90
C SER A 286 9.20 -15.17 -7.54
N GLY A 287 10.44 -15.05 -8.04
CA GLY A 287 10.97 -13.82 -8.63
C GLY A 287 10.91 -12.63 -7.67
N ALA A 288 10.81 -11.41 -8.23
CA ALA A 288 10.43 -10.22 -7.49
C ALA A 288 8.93 -10.26 -7.13
N TYR A 289 8.59 -11.01 -6.08
CA TYR A 289 7.23 -11.21 -5.61
C TYR A 289 6.67 -10.01 -4.84
N HIS A 290 5.36 -9.96 -4.63
CA HIS A 290 4.68 -8.93 -3.85
C HIS A 290 5.31 -8.64 -2.47
N GLY A 291 5.77 -7.40 -2.27
CA GLY A 291 6.45 -6.96 -1.03
C GLY A 291 7.93 -7.37 -0.91
N SER A 292 8.53 -8.00 -1.92
CA SER A 292 9.93 -8.43 -1.89
C SER A 292 10.94 -7.27 -1.83
N GLU A 293 10.56 -6.08 -2.29
CA GLU A 293 11.35 -4.85 -2.26
C GLU A 293 11.48 -4.26 -0.84
N LEU A 294 10.58 -4.63 0.07
CA LEU A 294 10.55 -4.09 1.42
C LEU A 294 11.74 -4.53 2.26
N ARG A 295 12.23 -5.77 2.12
CA ARG A 295 13.40 -6.25 2.88
C ARG A 295 14.65 -5.42 2.53
N PRO A 296 14.99 -5.20 1.25
CA PRO A 296 16.07 -4.27 0.88
C PRO A 296 15.80 -2.84 1.32
N LEU A 297 14.58 -2.33 1.13
CA LEU A 297 14.19 -0.97 1.52
C LEU A 297 14.40 -0.73 3.01
N PHE A 298 14.01 -1.65 3.88
CA PHE A 298 14.18 -1.49 5.33
C PHE A 298 15.54 -1.95 5.86
N GLY A 299 16.38 -2.56 5.01
CA GLY A 299 17.68 -3.09 5.43
C GLY A 299 17.57 -4.30 6.36
N THR A 300 16.45 -5.04 6.32
CA THR A 300 16.17 -6.19 7.20
C THR A 300 16.32 -7.51 6.46
N MET A 301 17.39 -7.61 5.66
CA MET A 301 17.65 -8.78 4.84
C MET A 301 17.86 -10.04 5.70
N PRO A 302 17.37 -11.22 5.28
CA PRO A 302 17.75 -12.47 5.91
C PRO A 302 19.27 -12.69 5.85
N ARG A 303 19.83 -13.28 6.91
CA ARG A 303 21.27 -13.55 7.02
C ARG A 303 21.71 -14.79 6.25
N THR A 304 20.78 -15.71 5.98
CA THR A 304 21.07 -17.00 5.35
C THR A 304 20.07 -17.28 4.23
N PRO A 305 20.54 -17.50 2.98
CA PRO A 305 21.89 -17.18 2.51
C PRO A 305 22.24 -15.69 2.67
N PRO A 306 23.53 -15.31 2.69
CA PRO A 306 23.93 -13.91 2.84
C PRO A 306 23.47 -13.07 1.66
N SER A 307 23.27 -11.77 1.90
CA SER A 307 22.91 -10.83 0.85
C SER A 307 24.00 -10.73 -0.22
N THR A 308 23.60 -10.75 -1.49
CA THR A 308 24.54 -10.52 -2.60
C THR A 308 25.00 -9.06 -2.62
N PRO A 309 26.17 -8.74 -3.21
CA PRO A 309 26.59 -7.35 -3.38
C PRO A 309 25.56 -6.48 -4.11
N LEU A 310 24.90 -7.05 -5.13
CA LEU A 310 23.81 -6.39 -5.87
C LEU A 310 22.62 -6.08 -4.96
N GLN A 311 22.22 -7.02 -4.09
CA GLN A 311 21.13 -6.80 -3.15
C GLN A 311 21.44 -5.68 -2.15
N VAL A 312 22.67 -5.65 -1.63
CA VAL A 312 23.12 -4.59 -0.71
C VAL A 312 23.09 -3.22 -1.40
N ALA A 313 23.60 -3.15 -2.63
CA ALA A 313 23.59 -1.93 -3.44
C ALA A 313 22.15 -1.48 -3.77
N THR A 314 21.27 -2.42 -4.11
CA THR A 314 19.85 -2.16 -4.38
C THR A 314 19.12 -1.63 -3.15
N GLY A 315 19.34 -2.22 -1.98
CA GLY A 315 18.76 -1.72 -0.73
C GLY A 315 19.26 -0.31 -0.39
N LYS A 316 20.53 0.00 -0.64
CA LYS A 316 21.07 1.36 -0.48
C LYS A 316 20.35 2.34 -1.41
N LEU A 317 20.25 2.01 -2.70
CA LEU A 317 19.56 2.82 -3.70
C LEU A 317 18.10 3.12 -3.29
N LEU A 318 17.35 2.09 -2.89
CA LEU A 318 15.95 2.24 -2.45
C LEU A 318 15.84 3.20 -1.26
N ARG A 319 16.66 3.02 -0.22
CA ARG A 319 16.66 3.90 0.95
C ARG A 319 16.99 5.34 0.61
N ASP A 320 17.98 5.54 -0.25
CA ASP A 320 18.41 6.86 -0.69
C ASP A 320 17.32 7.55 -1.54
N ALA A 321 16.70 6.82 -2.48
CA ALA A 321 15.63 7.35 -3.31
C ALA A 321 14.37 7.67 -2.50
N TRP A 322 13.93 6.78 -1.60
CA TRP A 322 12.77 7.02 -0.74
C TRP A 322 13.02 8.21 0.19
N THR A 323 14.24 8.34 0.74
CA THR A 323 14.62 9.49 1.56
C THR A 323 14.61 10.77 0.74
N THR A 324 15.16 10.73 -0.47
CA THR A 324 15.22 11.90 -1.36
C THR A 324 13.82 12.37 -1.74
N PHE A 325 12.94 11.44 -2.11
CA PHE A 325 11.53 11.74 -2.37
C PHE A 325 10.86 12.31 -1.13
N ALA A 326 11.00 11.65 0.03
CA ALA A 326 10.38 12.11 1.28
C ALA A 326 10.78 13.56 1.58
N LYS A 327 12.07 13.91 1.47
CA LYS A 327 12.59 15.27 1.74
C LYS A 327 12.04 16.36 0.83
N SER A 328 11.75 16.04 -0.42
CA SER A 328 11.09 16.95 -1.37
C SER A 328 10.20 16.15 -2.33
N PRO A 329 8.93 15.89 -1.98
CA PRO A 329 8.09 14.98 -2.76
C PRO A 329 7.78 15.46 -4.18
N THR A 330 7.85 16.76 -4.44
CA THR A 330 7.50 17.36 -5.74
C THR A 330 8.70 17.58 -6.66
N SER A 331 9.93 17.49 -6.17
CA SER A 331 11.12 17.74 -7.00
C SER A 331 12.36 16.91 -6.64
N GLY A 332 12.42 16.33 -5.45
CA GLY A 332 13.66 15.75 -4.90
C GLY A 332 14.26 14.66 -5.79
N LEU A 333 13.42 13.83 -6.42
CA LEU A 333 13.89 12.77 -7.31
C LEU A 333 14.50 13.31 -8.63
N LEU A 334 14.20 14.55 -9.04
CA LEU A 334 14.85 15.19 -10.19
C LEU A 334 16.34 15.47 -9.91
N GLU A 335 16.68 15.70 -8.65
CA GLU A 335 18.05 15.96 -8.17
C GLU A 335 18.73 14.69 -7.65
N PHE A 336 18.03 13.55 -7.67
CA PHE A 336 18.59 12.30 -7.21
C PHE A 336 19.77 11.89 -8.10
N SER A 337 20.92 11.59 -7.49
CA SER A 337 22.15 11.29 -8.22
C SER A 337 22.03 10.08 -9.16
N GLY A 338 21.06 9.20 -8.91
CA GLY A 338 20.75 8.05 -9.76
C GLY A 338 19.98 8.41 -11.04
N GLY A 339 19.51 9.65 -11.18
CA GLY A 339 18.70 10.13 -12.30
C GLY A 339 17.30 9.53 -12.30
N TRP A 340 16.30 10.30 -11.89
CA TRP A 340 14.91 9.84 -11.90
C TRP A 340 13.94 10.95 -12.35
N PRO A 341 13.62 11.02 -13.65
CA PRO A 341 12.70 12.02 -14.16
C PRO A 341 11.28 11.76 -13.66
N MET A 342 10.44 12.80 -13.69
CA MET A 342 8.99 12.61 -13.53
C MET A 342 8.47 11.65 -14.60
N TYR A 343 7.42 10.92 -14.24
CA TYR A 343 6.78 9.97 -15.12
C TYR A 343 6.12 10.68 -16.31
N ASP A 344 6.48 10.23 -17.51
CA ASP A 344 5.91 10.63 -18.79
C ASP A 344 5.73 9.36 -19.64
N PRO A 345 4.49 8.91 -19.90
CA PRO A 345 4.23 7.68 -20.65
C PRO A 345 4.74 7.72 -22.10
N SER A 346 5.09 8.91 -22.62
CA SER A 346 5.69 9.07 -23.95
C SER A 346 7.23 8.94 -23.97
N GLN A 347 7.87 8.90 -22.80
CA GLN A 347 9.32 8.90 -22.65
C GLN A 347 9.83 7.64 -21.93
N GLN A 348 11.15 7.50 -21.86
CA GLN A 348 11.80 6.53 -20.98
C GLN A 348 11.89 7.12 -19.56
N SER A 349 10.80 7.06 -18.81
CA SER A 349 10.72 7.61 -17.44
C SER A 349 10.42 6.57 -16.36
N LEU A 350 10.14 5.31 -16.73
CA LEU A 350 9.92 4.25 -15.75
C LEU A 350 11.27 3.80 -15.19
N ALA A 351 11.47 3.94 -13.88
CA ALA A 351 12.68 3.49 -13.22
C ALA A 351 12.65 1.98 -12.99
N ARG A 352 13.50 1.24 -13.70
CA ARG A 352 13.71 -0.18 -13.47
C ARG A 352 14.81 -0.35 -12.43
N ILE A 353 14.48 -0.99 -11.31
CA ILE A 353 15.36 -1.16 -10.16
C ILE A 353 15.79 -2.63 -10.09
N ALA A 354 17.10 -2.89 -9.93
CA ALA A 354 17.70 -4.22 -10.00
C ALA A 354 17.44 -4.95 -11.33
N PHE A 355 17.25 -4.18 -12.41
CA PHE A 355 16.98 -4.72 -13.74
C PHE A 355 18.25 -5.29 -14.36
N SER A 356 18.13 -6.48 -14.99
CA SER A 356 19.24 -7.19 -15.64
C SER A 356 20.48 -7.34 -14.74
N ASP A 357 20.26 -7.63 -13.45
CA ASP A 357 21.30 -7.80 -12.44
C ASP A 357 22.24 -6.59 -12.26
N GLN A 358 21.74 -5.38 -12.56
CA GLN A 358 22.49 -4.13 -12.41
C GLN A 358 22.01 -3.32 -11.20
N SER A 359 22.96 -2.67 -10.52
CA SER A 359 22.66 -1.66 -9.51
C SER A 359 22.34 -0.32 -10.18
N GLY A 360 21.60 0.54 -9.47
CA GLY A 360 21.19 1.85 -9.97
C GLY A 360 19.80 1.86 -10.61
N ILE A 361 19.45 3.00 -11.18
CA ILE A 361 18.19 3.21 -11.91
C ILE A 361 18.46 3.03 -13.38
N ASN A 362 17.68 2.16 -14.02
CA ASN A 362 17.70 1.99 -15.46
C ASN A 362 16.35 2.45 -16.03
N LEU A 363 16.34 3.58 -16.73
CA LEU A 363 15.11 4.11 -17.30
C LEU A 363 14.63 3.25 -18.47
N GLY A 364 13.35 2.92 -18.49
CA GLY A 364 12.70 2.13 -19.53
C GLY A 364 11.45 2.81 -20.08
N PRO A 365 11.01 2.43 -21.29
CA PRO A 365 9.75 2.92 -21.83
C PRO A 365 8.57 2.31 -21.07
N ASP A 366 7.58 3.13 -20.79
CA ASP A 366 6.31 2.71 -20.20
C ASP A 366 5.64 1.59 -20.99
N SER A 367 5.65 1.71 -22.32
CA SER A 367 5.01 0.77 -23.26
C SER A 367 5.48 -0.68 -23.13
N ALA A 368 6.66 -0.93 -22.56
CA ALA A 368 7.19 -2.27 -22.34
C ALA A 368 6.52 -3.00 -21.15
N TYR A 369 5.93 -2.25 -20.21
CA TYR A 369 5.43 -2.79 -18.94
C TYR A 369 3.95 -2.49 -18.75
N ASP A 370 3.55 -1.23 -18.97
CA ASP A 370 2.21 -0.73 -18.70
C ASP A 370 1.37 -0.69 -20.00
N GLY A 371 2.00 -0.83 -21.18
CA GLY A 371 1.32 -0.79 -22.49
C GLY A 371 0.26 -1.88 -22.73
N ILE A 372 0.27 -2.97 -21.97
CA ILE A 372 -0.78 -4.01 -22.01
C ILE A 372 -2.09 -3.53 -21.37
N CYS A 373 -2.03 -2.55 -20.48
CA CYS A 373 -3.17 -2.12 -19.68
C CYS A 373 -4.27 -1.44 -20.51
N ALA A 374 -3.91 -0.78 -21.61
CA ALA A 374 -4.88 -0.24 -22.57
C ALA A 374 -5.67 -1.34 -23.32
N ARG A 375 -5.21 -2.60 -23.28
CA ARG A 375 -5.80 -3.74 -24.01
C ARG A 375 -6.56 -4.71 -23.13
N LEU A 376 -6.43 -4.60 -21.81
CA LEU A 376 -7.15 -5.47 -20.88
C LEU A 376 -8.60 -4.97 -20.71
N PRO A 377 -9.61 -5.87 -20.79
CA PRO A 377 -10.99 -5.51 -20.47
C PRO A 377 -11.07 -4.89 -19.08
N THR A 378 -11.96 -3.92 -18.84
CA THR A 378 -12.09 -3.29 -17.52
C THR A 378 -12.69 -4.21 -16.44
N THR A 379 -13.21 -5.37 -16.82
CA THR A 379 -13.82 -6.36 -15.91
C THR A 379 -12.89 -7.57 -15.68
N PRO A 380 -12.74 -8.07 -14.43
CA PRO A 380 -12.01 -9.30 -14.15
C PRO A 380 -12.63 -10.50 -14.87
N PRO A 381 -11.85 -11.53 -15.26
CA PRO A 381 -12.41 -12.80 -15.72
C PRO A 381 -13.21 -13.46 -14.58
N SER A 382 -14.36 -14.03 -14.97
CA SER A 382 -15.31 -14.75 -14.10
C SER A 382 -14.73 -15.95 -13.39
#